data_AF-A0A9W4B6F4-F1
#
_entry.id   AF-A0A9W4B6F4-F1
#
_cell.length_a   1.000
_cell.length_b   1.000
_cell.length_c   1.000
_cell.angle_alpha   90.00
_cell.angle_beta   90.00
_cell.angle_gamma   90.00
#
_symmetry.space_group_name_H-M   'P 1'
#
loop_
_entity.id
_entity.type
_entity.pdbx_description
1 polymer ?
#
loop_
_entity_poly.entity_id
_entity_poly.type
_entity_poly.pdbx_seq_one_letter_code
_entity_poly.pdbx_strand_id
1 'polypeptide(L)'
;MSNDDLPRDVGETTPIAPRSIHEEDTLDAGRFLYPQQPPPAIGYRQQPPSGSTGFLGRRRWWVIGGAAAVVGAVIVALVVFTGGEDSSSTDATATTSTPMPAGPSTTAAATPRFTPAPAPPPPPPVVDAAALPGLLLPADLINQRMNTTGMTADPPLAKLLPGSVTPPHCTGAWGPAYEATYQGSRYTGLAIQGFFQPPIQMVQAVVSFPDAGAAKAFYDRQVADWNACKSTHIRYEGGGVTEADLGMPSVAAGIMTLLLVPTTARTEGQQCERNMALRSNVIVDVRACSPTVGSAGFSIANEIAEKIAPAA
;
A
#
# COMPACT_ATOMS: atom_id res chain seq x y z
N MET A 1 -72.74 45.72 -9.93
CA MET A 1 -72.19 44.63 -9.09
C MET A 1 -72.76 43.32 -9.59
N SER A 2 -72.07 42.69 -10.53
CA SER A 2 -72.14 41.26 -10.92
C SER A 2 -71.13 41.01 -12.06
N ASN A 3 -70.73 39.74 -12.14
CA ASN A 3 -69.62 39.10 -12.85
C ASN A 3 -69.36 39.43 -14.33
N ASP A 4 -68.09 39.20 -14.72
CA ASP A 4 -67.60 38.17 -15.68
C ASP A 4 -66.49 38.75 -16.58
N ASP A 5 -65.25 38.24 -16.45
CA ASP A 5 -64.53 37.67 -17.60
C ASP A 5 -63.22 36.99 -17.18
N LEU A 6 -63.03 35.77 -17.68
CA LEU A 6 -61.78 35.01 -17.74
C LEU A 6 -61.08 35.36 -19.07
N PRO A 7 -59.76 35.11 -19.20
CA PRO A 7 -59.41 33.90 -19.94
C PRO A 7 -58.21 33.12 -19.35
N ARG A 8 -58.29 31.79 -19.54
CA ARG A 8 -57.17 30.83 -19.67
C ARG A 8 -56.47 31.11 -21.03
N ASP A 9 -55.21 30.81 -21.33
CA ASP A 9 -54.47 29.57 -21.08
C ASP A 9 -53.02 29.63 -21.69
N VAL A 10 -52.15 28.74 -21.19
CA VAL A 10 -50.94 28.06 -21.73
C VAL A 10 -49.67 28.78 -22.28
N GLY A 11 -48.52 28.34 -21.73
CA GLY A 11 -47.24 28.07 -22.42
C GLY A 11 -46.15 29.12 -22.17
N GLU A 12 -44.96 28.85 -21.60
CA GLU A 12 -44.07 27.71 -21.75
C GLU A 12 -43.03 27.74 -20.62
N THR A 13 -43.06 26.77 -19.72
CA THR A 13 -41.95 26.49 -18.80
C THR A 13 -41.30 25.18 -19.24
N THR A 14 -40.12 25.30 -19.81
CA THR A 14 -39.27 24.18 -20.20
C THR A 14 -39.02 23.29 -18.97
N PRO A 15 -39.35 21.98 -19.00
CA PRO A 15 -38.92 21.07 -17.97
C PRO A 15 -37.43 20.78 -18.18
N ILE A 16 -36.60 21.18 -17.22
CA ILE A 16 -35.23 20.65 -17.12
C ILE A 16 -35.38 19.18 -16.76
N ALA A 17 -35.22 18.30 -17.75
CA ALA A 17 -35.15 16.87 -17.53
C ALA A 17 -34.01 16.58 -16.54
N PRO A 18 -34.20 15.70 -15.54
CA PRO A 18 -33.09 15.22 -14.75
C PRO A 18 -32.14 14.49 -15.70
N ARG A 19 -30.89 14.97 -15.80
CA ARG A 19 -29.83 14.22 -16.47
C ARG A 19 -29.78 12.85 -15.82
N SER A 20 -30.11 11.85 -16.60
CA SER A 20 -29.87 10.43 -16.32
C SER A 20 -28.45 10.29 -15.79
N ILE A 21 -28.37 10.00 -14.50
CA ILE A 21 -27.15 9.56 -13.82
C ILE A 21 -26.76 8.30 -14.58
N HIS A 22 -25.67 8.39 -15.34
CA HIS A 22 -25.23 7.30 -16.20
C HIS A 22 -24.99 6.07 -15.33
N GLU A 23 -25.59 4.97 -15.77
CA GLU A 23 -25.38 3.58 -15.33
C GLU A 23 -23.91 3.10 -15.45
N GLU A 24 -23.00 4.02 -15.81
CA GLU A 24 -21.55 3.83 -15.96
C GLU A 24 -20.77 4.17 -14.67
N ASP A 25 -21.30 4.99 -13.76
CA ASP A 25 -20.62 5.34 -12.50
C ASP A 25 -20.59 4.19 -11.47
N THR A 26 -21.42 3.16 -11.65
CA THR A 26 -21.45 1.96 -10.81
C THR A 26 -20.48 0.86 -11.28
N LEU A 27 -19.89 0.99 -12.48
CA LEU A 27 -19.05 -0.04 -13.08
C LEU A 27 -17.58 -0.01 -12.68
N ASP A 28 -17.08 1.14 -12.19
CA ASP A 28 -15.66 1.29 -11.76
C ASP A 28 -15.45 0.93 -10.28
N ALA A 29 -16.56 0.78 -9.57
CA ALA A 29 -16.68 0.63 -8.13
C ALA A 29 -16.53 -0.82 -7.62
N GLY A 30 -17.25 -1.74 -8.26
CA GLY A 30 -17.43 -3.12 -7.77
C GLY A 30 -16.41 -4.14 -8.27
N ARG A 31 -15.29 -3.69 -8.86
CA ARG A 31 -14.42 -4.56 -9.68
C ARG A 31 -13.13 -5.03 -9.01
N PHE A 32 -12.87 -4.67 -7.76
CA PHE A 32 -11.62 -5.07 -7.10
C PHE A 32 -11.53 -6.57 -6.74
N LEU A 33 -12.66 -7.26 -6.57
CA LEU A 33 -12.67 -8.63 -6.03
C LEU A 33 -13.42 -9.68 -6.88
N TYR A 34 -14.14 -9.29 -7.94
CA TYR A 34 -14.90 -10.23 -8.77
C TYR A 34 -14.21 -10.50 -10.12
N PRO A 35 -13.86 -11.76 -10.44
CA PRO A 35 -13.61 -12.15 -11.82
C PRO A 35 -14.92 -11.98 -12.61
N GLN A 36 -14.88 -11.22 -13.70
CA GLN A 36 -16.03 -11.09 -14.60
C GLN A 36 -16.39 -12.48 -15.14
N GLN A 37 -17.62 -12.92 -14.88
CA GLN A 37 -18.20 -14.08 -15.54
C GLN A 37 -18.21 -13.80 -17.06
N PRO A 38 -17.78 -14.74 -17.93
CA PRO A 38 -17.78 -14.48 -19.36
C PRO A 38 -19.21 -14.16 -19.82
N PRO A 39 -19.42 -13.19 -20.73
CA PRO A 39 -20.75 -12.90 -21.23
C PRO A 39 -21.35 -14.17 -21.83
N PRO A 40 -22.68 -14.39 -21.70
CA PRO A 40 -23.33 -15.49 -22.40
C PRO A 40 -23.02 -15.35 -23.89
N ALA A 41 -22.65 -16.46 -24.52
CA ALA A 41 -22.33 -16.48 -25.94
C ALA A 41 -23.55 -16.02 -26.75
N ILE A 42 -23.59 -14.74 -27.09
CA ILE A 42 -24.52 -14.23 -28.08
C ILE A 42 -24.03 -14.77 -29.42
N GLY A 43 -24.80 -15.70 -29.97
CA GLY A 43 -24.59 -16.22 -31.31
C GLY A 43 -24.59 -15.07 -32.31
N TYR A 44 -23.40 -14.68 -32.77
CA TYR A 44 -23.26 -13.72 -33.85
C TYR A 44 -23.82 -14.35 -35.13
N ARG A 45 -24.98 -13.86 -35.57
CA ARG A 45 -25.36 -13.95 -36.99
C ARG A 45 -24.28 -13.24 -37.77
N GLN A 46 -23.62 -13.96 -38.66
CA GLN A 46 -22.71 -13.37 -39.63
C GLN A 46 -23.49 -12.51 -40.62
N GLN A 47 -23.23 -11.21 -40.60
CA GLN A 47 -23.57 -10.30 -41.70
C GLN A 47 -22.33 -10.22 -42.60
N PRO A 48 -22.42 -10.47 -43.93
CA PRO A 48 -21.26 -10.43 -44.81
C PRO A 48 -20.73 -9.00 -44.98
N PRO A 49 -19.41 -8.82 -45.23
CA PRO A 49 -18.80 -7.50 -45.31
C PRO A 49 -19.14 -6.82 -46.64
N SER A 50 -19.76 -5.65 -46.56
CA SER A 50 -19.80 -4.68 -47.65
C SER A 50 -18.50 -3.87 -47.62
N GLY A 51 -17.66 -4.06 -48.65
CA GLY A 51 -16.44 -3.29 -48.84
C GLY A 51 -16.70 -1.87 -49.35
N SER A 52 -15.82 -0.95 -48.97
CA SER A 52 -15.50 0.25 -49.74
C SER A 52 -14.11 0.78 -49.36
N THR A 53 -13.20 0.58 -50.30
CA THR A 53 -12.19 1.53 -50.82
C THR A 53 -11.59 2.58 -49.87
N GLY A 54 -10.27 2.48 -49.68
CA GLY A 54 -9.47 3.46 -48.96
C GLY A 54 -9.17 4.75 -49.72
N PHE A 55 -8.56 5.69 -49.01
CA PHE A 55 -7.74 6.75 -49.57
C PHE A 55 -6.54 7.02 -48.64
N LEU A 56 -5.35 6.82 -49.19
CA LEU A 56 -4.06 7.24 -48.63
C LEU A 56 -3.91 8.76 -48.85
N GLY A 57 -3.59 9.50 -47.80
CA GLY A 57 -3.44 10.96 -47.82
C GLY A 57 -2.18 11.42 -47.08
N ARG A 58 -1.19 11.83 -47.87
CA ARG A 58 0.22 12.12 -47.60
C ARG A 58 0.48 13.42 -46.79
N ARG A 59 1.35 13.32 -45.78
CA ARG A 59 2.44 14.24 -45.33
C ARG A 59 2.44 15.71 -45.86
N ARG A 60 2.55 16.71 -44.96
CA ARG A 60 3.69 17.66 -44.91
C ARG A 60 3.65 18.69 -43.75
N TRP A 61 4.82 18.76 -43.10
CA TRP A 61 5.48 19.81 -42.32
C TRP A 61 5.12 21.27 -42.60
N TRP A 62 5.10 22.10 -41.54
CA TRP A 62 5.77 23.42 -41.49
C TRP A 62 6.31 23.71 -40.08
N VAL A 63 7.43 24.44 -40.06
CA VAL A 63 8.21 24.96 -38.92
C VAL A 63 7.95 26.47 -38.81
N ILE A 64 8.30 27.07 -37.66
CA ILE A 64 8.64 28.48 -37.30
C ILE A 64 7.92 28.80 -35.97
N GLY A 65 8.50 29.34 -34.89
CA GLY A 65 9.82 29.91 -34.60
C GLY A 65 9.70 31.01 -33.53
N GLY A 66 10.68 31.11 -32.62
CA GLY A 66 11.03 32.31 -31.80
C GLY A 66 10.28 32.49 -30.46
N ALA A 67 10.85 33.05 -29.38
CA ALA A 67 12.17 33.59 -29.09
C ALA A 67 12.32 33.76 -27.55
N ALA A 68 13.56 34.04 -27.12
CA ALA A 68 14.09 34.12 -25.76
C ALA A 68 13.59 35.30 -24.89
N ALA A 69 13.75 35.17 -23.56
CA ALA A 69 14.32 36.22 -22.70
C ALA A 69 14.85 35.64 -21.37
N VAL A 70 15.95 36.23 -20.90
CA VAL A 70 16.89 35.82 -19.84
C VAL A 70 16.70 36.73 -18.59
N VAL A 71 17.36 36.35 -17.48
CA VAL A 71 17.80 37.16 -16.30
C VAL A 71 17.01 36.83 -15.02
N GLY A 72 17.60 36.54 -13.85
CA GLY A 72 19.00 36.58 -13.41
C GLY A 72 19.18 35.95 -12.01
N ALA A 73 20.43 35.66 -11.67
CA ALA A 73 20.87 34.97 -10.45
C ALA A 73 20.82 35.86 -9.19
N VAL A 74 20.64 35.23 -8.02
CA VAL A 74 21.24 35.70 -6.76
C VAL A 74 21.73 34.49 -5.94
N ILE A 75 23.05 34.39 -5.82
CA ILE A 75 23.76 33.60 -4.82
C ILE A 75 23.95 34.50 -3.61
N VAL A 76 23.57 34.04 -2.41
CA VAL A 76 24.21 34.48 -1.17
C VAL A 76 24.50 33.25 -0.33
N ALA A 77 25.76 32.83 -0.36
CA ALA A 77 26.35 31.99 0.66
C ALA A 77 26.69 32.87 1.87
N LEU A 78 26.34 32.42 3.06
CA LEU A 78 26.90 32.95 4.32
C LEU A 78 27.44 31.77 5.11
N VAL A 79 28.77 31.63 5.03
CA VAL A 79 29.61 30.89 5.97
C VAL A 79 29.87 31.81 7.16
N VAL A 80 29.62 31.32 8.37
CA VAL A 80 30.21 31.88 9.58
C VAL A 80 30.97 30.75 10.28
N PHE A 81 32.30 30.80 10.14
CA PHE A 81 33.28 30.18 11.01
C PHE A 81 34.01 31.30 11.75
N THR A 82 34.03 31.23 13.08
CA THR A 82 34.99 31.85 14.02
C THR A 82 34.93 30.95 15.27
N GLY A 83 35.93 30.12 15.61
CA GLY A 83 37.27 30.44 16.14
C GLY A 83 37.20 30.59 17.68
N GLY A 84 38.03 30.02 18.56
CA GLY A 84 39.24 29.18 18.53
C GLY A 84 39.29 28.28 19.79
N GLU A 85 40.18 27.27 19.91
CA GLU A 85 41.57 27.34 20.45
C GLU A 85 41.58 27.65 21.98
N ASP A 86 42.26 26.97 22.91
CA ASP A 86 43.47 26.13 22.92
C ASP A 86 43.53 25.31 24.23
N SER A 87 44.34 24.23 24.24
CA SER A 87 45.32 23.82 25.28
C SER A 87 45.54 22.29 25.20
N SER A 88 46.56 21.80 24.49
CA SER A 88 47.94 21.52 24.96
C SER A 88 48.00 20.48 26.09
N SER A 89 48.88 19.47 26.15
CA SER A 89 49.91 18.88 25.29
C SER A 89 50.37 17.58 26.00
N THR A 90 51.02 16.67 25.23
CA THR A 90 52.16 15.78 25.62
C THR A 90 52.05 14.85 26.84
N ASP A 91 52.67 13.67 26.92
CA ASP A 91 53.68 13.00 26.10
C ASP A 91 53.66 11.51 26.42
N ALA A 92 54.16 10.71 25.48
CA ALA A 92 54.53 9.32 25.70
C ALA A 92 55.86 9.24 26.48
N THR A 93 56.00 8.26 27.38
CA THR A 93 57.32 7.73 27.75
C THR A 93 57.21 6.25 28.12
N ALA A 94 57.85 5.41 27.32
CA ALA A 94 58.26 4.07 27.70
C ALA A 94 59.57 4.16 28.51
N THR A 95 59.72 3.37 29.58
CA THR A 95 61.04 2.87 30.06
C THR A 95 60.85 1.60 30.90
N THR A 96 61.84 0.73 30.74
CA THR A 96 61.94 -0.70 31.03
C THR A 96 62.39 -1.04 32.47
N SER A 97 62.03 -2.27 32.89
CA SER A 97 62.73 -3.26 33.76
C SER A 97 62.90 -3.06 35.27
N THR A 98 62.40 -4.04 36.06
CA THR A 98 63.22 -5.00 36.89
C THR A 98 62.34 -6.15 37.48
N PRO A 99 62.91 -7.33 37.84
CA PRO A 99 62.16 -8.57 38.14
C PRO A 99 62.03 -8.97 39.63
N MET A 100 60.92 -9.66 39.96
CA MET A 100 60.61 -10.70 41.01
C MET A 100 61.07 -10.50 42.48
N PRO A 101 60.29 -10.99 43.49
CA PRO A 101 60.25 -12.43 43.80
C PRO A 101 58.85 -13.01 44.09
N ALA A 102 58.76 -14.35 43.96
CA ALA A 102 57.59 -15.18 44.23
C ALA A 102 57.20 -15.23 45.72
N GLY A 103 55.90 -15.23 45.98
CA GLY A 103 55.30 -15.77 47.20
C GLY A 103 54.26 -16.83 46.82
N PRO A 104 54.24 -18.02 47.46
CA PRO A 104 53.21 -19.01 47.21
C PRO A 104 51.98 -18.67 48.05
N SER A 105 50.96 -18.09 47.42
CA SER A 105 49.61 -18.02 47.99
C SER A 105 48.77 -19.12 47.37
N THR A 106 48.64 -20.23 48.09
CA THR A 106 47.75 -21.34 47.75
C THR A 106 46.30 -20.88 47.94
N THR A 107 45.71 -20.26 46.92
CA THR A 107 44.27 -20.05 46.87
C THR A 107 43.62 -21.33 46.38
N ALA A 108 42.92 -22.03 47.29
CA ALA A 108 42.08 -23.16 46.94
C ALA A 108 41.06 -22.72 45.87
N ALA A 109 41.15 -23.32 44.68
CA ALA A 109 40.22 -23.10 43.59
C ALA A 109 38.82 -23.55 44.04
N ALA A 110 37.93 -22.59 44.24
CA ALA A 110 36.50 -22.87 44.37
C ALA A 110 36.01 -23.39 43.02
N THR A 111 35.57 -24.64 42.98
CA THR A 111 34.89 -25.23 41.82
C THR A 111 33.70 -24.35 41.44
N PRO A 112 33.63 -23.79 40.22
CA PRO A 112 32.45 -23.05 39.81
C PRO A 112 31.27 -24.02 39.80
N ARG A 113 30.27 -23.76 40.65
CA ARG A 113 28.96 -24.41 40.50
C ARG A 113 28.38 -23.92 39.17
N PHE A 114 28.27 -24.83 38.22
CA PHE A 114 27.49 -24.60 37.01
C PHE A 114 26.01 -24.54 37.40
N THR A 115 25.49 -23.32 37.53
CA THR A 115 24.04 -23.09 37.51
C THR A 115 23.56 -23.43 36.11
N PRO A 116 22.59 -24.34 35.91
CA PRO A 116 22.01 -24.58 34.59
C PRO A 116 21.46 -23.27 34.03
N ALA A 117 21.79 -22.96 32.77
CA ALA A 117 21.20 -21.82 32.09
C ALA A 117 19.66 -21.98 32.09
N PRO A 118 18.89 -20.88 32.30
CA PRO A 118 17.44 -20.94 32.19
C PRO A 118 17.04 -21.55 30.85
N ALA A 119 16.03 -22.44 30.86
CA ALA A 119 15.48 -22.98 29.64
C ALA A 119 14.98 -21.83 28.74
N PRO A 120 15.20 -21.88 27.42
CA PRO A 120 14.68 -20.85 26.53
C PRO A 120 13.14 -20.78 26.66
N PRO A 121 12.56 -19.57 26.58
CA PRO A 121 11.12 -19.41 26.65
C PRO A 121 10.44 -20.20 25.53
N PRO A 122 9.20 -20.70 25.75
CA PRO A 122 8.46 -21.40 24.71
C PRO A 122 8.24 -20.48 23.50
N PRO A 123 8.22 -21.03 22.26
CA PRO A 123 7.95 -20.23 21.08
C PRO A 123 6.56 -19.58 21.17
N PRO A 124 6.36 -18.40 20.54
CA PRO A 124 5.06 -17.74 20.52
C PRO A 124 3.96 -18.67 20.00
N PRO A 125 2.71 -18.48 20.47
CA PRO A 125 1.57 -19.14 19.88
C PRO A 125 1.47 -18.83 18.38
N VAL A 126 1.37 -19.87 17.57
CA VAL A 126 1.08 -19.81 16.14
C VAL A 126 -0.42 -19.56 15.96
N VAL A 127 -0.78 -18.58 15.14
CA VAL A 127 -2.17 -18.30 14.77
C VAL A 127 -2.63 -19.33 13.75
N ASP A 128 -3.72 -20.02 14.06
CA ASP A 128 -4.37 -20.98 13.16
C ASP A 128 -5.08 -20.27 12.01
N ALA A 129 -5.05 -20.86 10.81
CA ALA A 129 -5.71 -20.33 9.62
C ALA A 129 -7.22 -20.08 9.82
N ALA A 130 -7.90 -20.91 10.62
CA ALA A 130 -9.32 -20.78 10.92
C ALA A 130 -9.65 -19.56 11.80
N ALA A 131 -8.66 -19.01 12.52
CA ALA A 131 -8.84 -17.82 13.35
C ALA A 131 -8.72 -16.51 12.55
N LEU A 132 -8.18 -16.55 11.33
CA LEU A 132 -7.88 -15.37 10.52
C LEU A 132 -9.09 -14.45 10.25
N PRO A 133 -10.29 -14.95 9.91
CA PRO A 133 -11.44 -14.06 9.70
C PRO A 133 -11.78 -13.20 10.92
N GLY A 134 -11.55 -13.72 12.14
CA GLY A 134 -11.77 -12.98 13.39
C GLY A 134 -10.79 -11.83 13.63
N LEU A 135 -9.68 -11.78 12.88
CA LEU A 135 -8.68 -10.71 12.99
C LEU A 135 -9.03 -9.47 12.14
N LEU A 136 -9.81 -9.63 11.07
CA LEU A 136 -10.27 -8.51 10.26
C LEU A 136 -11.08 -7.50 11.11
N LEU A 137 -10.97 -6.22 10.78
CA LEU A 137 -11.77 -5.18 11.42
C LEU A 137 -13.19 -5.14 10.85
N PRO A 138 -14.22 -4.96 11.67
CA PRO A 138 -15.58 -4.75 11.22
C PRO A 138 -15.77 -3.38 10.55
N ALA A 139 -16.86 -3.26 9.77
CA ALA A 139 -17.14 -2.10 8.92
C ALA A 139 -17.24 -0.76 9.69
N ASP A 140 -17.74 -0.77 10.93
CA ASP A 140 -17.87 0.41 11.78
C ASP A 140 -16.49 1.01 12.12
N LEU A 141 -15.52 0.18 12.50
CA LEU A 141 -14.15 0.63 12.74
C LEU A 141 -13.48 1.10 11.46
N ILE A 142 -13.70 0.42 10.33
CA ILE A 142 -13.18 0.86 9.03
C ILE A 142 -13.74 2.23 8.64
N ASN A 143 -15.06 2.42 8.75
CA ASN A 143 -15.71 3.71 8.49
C ASN A 143 -15.08 4.82 9.35
N GLN A 144 -14.90 4.56 10.65
CA GLN A 144 -14.27 5.52 11.56
C GLN A 144 -12.85 5.90 11.12
N ARG A 145 -12.00 4.92 10.77
CA ARG A 145 -10.60 5.15 10.37
C ARG A 145 -10.48 5.83 9.02
N MET A 146 -11.38 5.51 8.10
CA MET A 146 -11.48 6.14 6.78
C MET A 146 -12.17 7.50 6.82
N ASN A 147 -12.57 7.99 8.00
CA ASN A 147 -13.32 9.23 8.22
C ASN A 147 -14.55 9.34 7.32
N THR A 148 -15.34 8.27 7.28
CA THR A 148 -16.53 8.17 6.45
C THR A 148 -17.61 7.34 7.15
N THR A 149 -18.76 7.21 6.53
CA THR A 149 -19.84 6.33 6.99
C THR A 149 -20.42 5.58 5.81
N GLY A 150 -20.98 4.40 6.04
CA GLY A 150 -21.76 3.69 5.02
C GLY A 150 -20.96 2.96 3.94
N MET A 151 -19.64 2.75 4.11
CA MET A 151 -18.89 1.91 3.19
C MET A 151 -19.53 0.52 3.08
N THR A 152 -19.78 0.07 1.86
CA THR A 152 -20.30 -1.26 1.58
C THR A 152 -19.18 -2.27 1.75
N ALA A 153 -19.39 -3.28 2.59
CA ALA A 153 -18.43 -4.35 2.81
C ALA A 153 -18.71 -5.52 1.87
N ASP A 154 -17.68 -5.99 1.17
CA ASP A 154 -17.75 -7.24 0.41
C ASP A 154 -17.76 -8.45 1.35
N PRO A 155 -18.30 -9.60 0.89
CA PRO A 155 -18.10 -10.86 1.59
C PRO A 155 -16.61 -11.19 1.76
N PRO A 156 -16.18 -11.71 2.93
CA PRO A 156 -14.79 -12.13 3.10
C PRO A 156 -14.38 -13.23 2.12
N LEU A 157 -13.13 -13.17 1.65
CA LEU A 157 -12.53 -14.14 0.74
C LEU A 157 -11.40 -14.92 1.44
N ALA A 158 -11.29 -16.20 1.11
CA ALA A 158 -10.20 -17.08 1.54
C ALA A 158 -9.32 -17.55 0.36
N LYS A 159 -9.24 -16.73 -0.70
CA LYS A 159 -8.47 -17.00 -1.92
C LYS A 159 -7.72 -15.73 -2.34
N LEU A 160 -6.49 -15.92 -2.86
CA LEU A 160 -5.65 -14.84 -3.39
C LEU A 160 -6.36 -14.06 -4.50
N LEU A 161 -6.08 -12.77 -4.56
CA LEU A 161 -6.63 -11.87 -5.57
C LEU A 161 -5.90 -12.05 -6.90
N PRO A 162 -6.62 -12.12 -8.03
CA PRO A 162 -5.99 -12.18 -9.35
C PRO A 162 -5.39 -10.81 -9.71
N GLY A 163 -4.48 -10.79 -10.69
CA GLY A 163 -3.88 -9.57 -11.21
C GLY A 163 -2.41 -9.40 -10.82
N SER A 164 -1.74 -8.49 -11.51
CA SER A 164 -0.32 -8.24 -11.35
C SER A 164 0.04 -6.81 -11.76
N VAL A 165 1.27 -6.37 -11.45
CA VAL A 165 1.78 -5.11 -11.98
C VAL A 165 3.02 -5.32 -12.85
N THR A 166 3.31 -4.34 -13.71
CA THR A 166 4.60 -4.21 -14.36
C THR A 166 5.37 -3.06 -13.70
N PRO A 167 6.63 -3.29 -13.24
CA PRO A 167 7.36 -4.56 -13.26
C PRO A 167 6.83 -5.57 -12.20
N PRO A 168 6.87 -6.89 -12.47
CA PRO A 168 6.19 -7.91 -11.64
C PRO A 168 6.53 -7.92 -10.15
N HIS A 169 7.79 -7.68 -9.80
CA HIS A 169 8.26 -7.66 -8.41
C HIS A 169 7.61 -6.55 -7.57
N CYS A 170 6.98 -5.54 -8.20
CA CYS A 170 6.26 -4.48 -7.50
C CYS A 170 4.81 -4.83 -7.15
N THR A 171 4.32 -6.03 -7.45
CA THR A 171 2.92 -6.38 -7.20
C THR A 171 2.59 -6.31 -5.70
N GLY A 172 3.54 -6.66 -4.84
CA GLY A 172 3.39 -6.50 -3.40
C GLY A 172 3.17 -5.05 -2.96
N ALA A 173 3.85 -4.10 -3.63
CA ALA A 173 3.74 -2.67 -3.34
C ALA A 173 2.41 -2.08 -3.82
N TRP A 174 1.76 -2.71 -4.82
CA TRP A 174 0.46 -2.28 -5.33
C TRP A 174 -0.69 -2.50 -4.34
N GLY A 175 -0.84 -3.72 -3.81
CA GLY A 175 -2.02 -4.02 -3.00
C GLY A 175 -1.97 -5.37 -2.28
N PRO A 176 -3.00 -5.66 -1.47
CA PRO A 176 -2.96 -6.79 -0.55
C PRO A 176 -3.24 -8.14 -1.22
N ALA A 177 -2.61 -9.21 -0.71
CA ALA A 177 -2.98 -10.61 -0.97
C ALA A 177 -3.16 -11.01 -2.46
N TYR A 178 -2.40 -10.42 -3.37
CA TYR A 178 -2.39 -10.80 -4.79
C TYR A 178 -1.66 -12.13 -5.01
N GLU A 179 -2.17 -12.91 -5.98
CA GLU A 179 -1.58 -14.18 -6.40
C GLU A 179 -0.12 -14.02 -6.83
N ALA A 180 0.16 -13.02 -7.67
CA ALA A 180 1.52 -12.74 -8.14
C ALA A 180 2.52 -12.33 -7.04
N THR A 181 2.04 -12.02 -5.82
CA THR A 181 2.88 -11.74 -4.65
C THR A 181 3.03 -12.96 -3.74
N TYR A 182 1.94 -13.68 -3.47
CA TYR A 182 1.89 -14.71 -2.43
C TYR A 182 2.03 -16.14 -2.96
N GLN A 183 1.87 -16.38 -4.26
CA GLN A 183 2.00 -17.71 -4.83
C GLN A 183 3.42 -18.25 -4.62
N GLY A 184 3.53 -19.46 -4.06
CA GLY A 184 4.81 -20.08 -3.72
C GLY A 184 5.45 -19.57 -2.41
N SER A 185 4.84 -18.62 -1.71
CA SER A 185 5.35 -18.10 -0.42
C SER A 185 5.18 -19.07 0.77
N ARG A 186 4.46 -20.18 0.58
CA ARG A 186 4.08 -21.16 1.61
C ARG A 186 3.14 -20.62 2.69
N TYR A 187 2.36 -19.59 2.39
CA TYR A 187 1.23 -19.22 3.25
C TYR A 187 0.31 -20.42 3.50
N THR A 188 -0.28 -20.49 4.70
CA THR A 188 -1.12 -21.61 5.16
C THR A 188 -2.61 -21.27 5.16
N GLY A 189 -2.95 -20.00 5.19
CA GLY A 189 -4.32 -19.51 5.19
C GLY A 189 -4.37 -18.00 4.96
N LEU A 190 -5.54 -17.51 4.57
CA LEU A 190 -5.79 -16.09 4.43
C LEU A 190 -7.25 -15.73 4.67
N ALA A 191 -7.49 -14.50 5.09
CA ALA A 191 -8.78 -13.85 5.05
C ALA A 191 -8.62 -12.45 4.47
N ILE A 192 -9.45 -12.08 3.49
CA ILE A 192 -9.44 -10.78 2.80
C ILE A 192 -10.83 -10.18 2.88
N GLN A 193 -10.95 -8.87 3.04
CA GLN A 193 -12.21 -8.16 2.88
C GLN A 193 -12.00 -6.78 2.24
N GLY A 194 -12.85 -6.47 1.26
CA GLY A 194 -12.93 -5.17 0.60
C GLY A 194 -14.07 -4.32 1.14
N PHE A 195 -13.89 -3.01 1.08
CA PHE A 195 -14.89 -1.99 1.41
C PHE A 195 -14.89 -0.90 0.35
N PHE A 196 -16.08 -0.44 -0.01
CA PHE A 196 -16.23 0.48 -1.11
C PHE A 196 -17.34 1.52 -0.89
N GLN A 197 -17.02 2.79 -1.14
CA GLN A 197 -17.95 3.91 -1.29
C GLN A 197 -17.22 4.99 -2.09
N PRO A 198 -17.50 5.17 -3.40
CA PRO A 198 -16.66 6.02 -4.24
C PRO A 198 -16.61 7.45 -3.69
N PRO A 199 -15.44 8.09 -3.65
CA PRO A 199 -14.14 7.64 -4.18
C PRO A 199 -13.27 6.83 -3.19
N ILE A 200 -13.82 6.43 -2.05
CA ILE A 200 -13.13 5.74 -0.96
C ILE A 200 -13.15 4.23 -1.19
N GLN A 201 -11.99 3.60 -1.06
CA GLN A 201 -11.83 2.15 -1.16
C GLN A 201 -10.89 1.66 -0.07
N MET A 202 -11.13 0.48 0.49
CA MET A 202 -10.23 -0.12 1.46
C MET A 202 -10.21 -1.64 1.26
N VAL A 203 -9.02 -2.25 1.26
CA VAL A 203 -8.84 -3.70 1.34
C VAL A 203 -7.97 -4.02 2.54
N GLN A 204 -8.43 -4.96 3.36
CA GLN A 204 -7.66 -5.56 4.45
C GLN A 204 -7.48 -7.05 4.19
N ALA A 205 -6.32 -7.58 4.57
CA ALA A 205 -6.06 -8.99 4.56
C ALA A 205 -5.18 -9.38 5.75
N VAL A 206 -5.36 -10.61 6.21
CA VAL A 206 -4.45 -11.31 7.12
C VAL A 206 -4.05 -12.63 6.48
N VAL A 207 -2.75 -12.94 6.50
CA VAL A 207 -2.17 -14.12 5.84
C VAL A 207 -1.29 -14.86 6.82
N SER A 208 -1.62 -16.12 7.15
CA SER A 208 -0.82 -16.95 8.04
C SER A 208 0.26 -17.72 7.28
N PHE A 209 1.35 -17.99 7.97
CA PHE A 209 2.46 -18.85 7.54
C PHE A 209 2.61 -20.02 8.53
N PRO A 210 3.43 -21.05 8.21
CA PRO A 210 3.63 -22.19 9.10
C PRO A 210 4.17 -21.80 10.48
N ASP A 211 5.04 -20.78 10.52
CA ASP A 211 5.65 -20.25 11.73
C ASP A 211 6.07 -18.78 11.56
N ALA A 212 6.55 -18.17 12.65
CA ALA A 212 7.01 -16.78 12.66
C ALA A 212 8.24 -16.54 11.76
N GLY A 213 9.12 -17.55 11.60
CA GLY A 213 10.29 -17.45 10.74
C GLY A 213 9.92 -17.39 9.26
N ALA A 214 8.95 -18.20 8.84
CA ALA A 214 8.41 -18.19 7.49
C ALA A 214 7.69 -16.87 7.17
N ALA A 215 6.87 -16.36 8.10
CA ALA A 215 6.24 -15.05 7.95
C ALA A 215 7.28 -13.93 7.87
N LYS A 216 8.32 -13.98 8.72
CA LYS A 216 9.43 -13.02 8.68
C LYS A 216 10.20 -13.05 7.36
N ALA A 217 10.52 -14.24 6.85
CA ALA A 217 11.21 -14.37 5.57
C ALA A 217 10.40 -13.76 4.41
N PHE A 218 9.08 -13.97 4.41
CA PHE A 218 8.19 -13.30 3.45
C PHE A 218 8.18 -11.79 3.65
N TYR A 219 8.01 -11.29 4.88
CA TYR A 219 8.01 -9.86 5.17
C TYR A 219 9.31 -9.17 4.73
N ASP A 220 10.47 -9.76 5.05
CA ASP A 220 11.77 -9.22 4.65
C ASP A 220 11.93 -9.17 3.12
N ARG A 221 11.37 -10.16 2.40
CA ARG A 221 11.32 -10.13 0.93
C ARG A 221 10.47 -8.97 0.43
N GLN A 222 9.29 -8.75 1.02
CA GLN A 222 8.43 -7.61 0.68
C GLN A 222 9.12 -6.27 0.97
N VAL A 223 9.85 -6.16 2.08
CA VAL A 223 10.65 -4.98 2.39
C VAL A 223 11.68 -4.71 1.28
N ALA A 224 12.41 -5.75 0.83
CA ALA A 224 13.38 -5.60 -0.24
C ALA A 224 12.72 -5.19 -1.57
N ASP A 225 11.62 -5.85 -1.94
CA ASP A 225 10.91 -5.58 -3.19
C ASP A 225 10.28 -4.17 -3.19
N TRP A 226 9.65 -3.73 -2.10
CA TRP A 226 9.09 -2.38 -2.00
C TRP A 226 10.18 -1.30 -2.10
N ASN A 227 11.34 -1.55 -1.48
CA ASN A 227 12.48 -0.63 -1.59
C ASN A 227 13.05 -0.58 -3.01
N ALA A 228 13.03 -1.68 -3.76
CA ALA A 228 13.44 -1.70 -5.16
C ALA A 228 12.44 -0.96 -6.07
N CYS A 229 11.16 -0.92 -5.67
CA CYS A 229 10.07 -0.27 -6.40
C CYS A 229 9.86 1.22 -6.06
N LYS A 230 10.64 1.79 -5.13
CA LYS A 230 10.45 3.20 -4.73
C LYS A 230 10.61 4.15 -5.92
N SER A 231 9.83 5.23 -5.92
CA SER A 231 9.88 6.28 -6.97
C SER A 231 9.75 5.74 -8.40
N THR A 232 9.02 4.64 -8.57
CA THR A 232 8.82 3.97 -9.85
C THR A 232 7.37 4.09 -10.29
N HIS A 233 7.16 4.22 -11.60
CA HIS A 233 5.86 4.14 -12.22
C HIS A 233 5.47 2.68 -12.44
N ILE A 234 4.27 2.29 -12.02
CA ILE A 234 3.76 0.92 -12.16
C ILE A 234 2.46 0.90 -12.95
N ARG A 235 2.24 -0.23 -13.63
CA ARG A 235 1.00 -0.50 -14.36
C ARG A 235 0.37 -1.78 -13.84
N TYR A 236 -0.80 -1.68 -13.21
CA TYR A 236 -1.61 -2.80 -12.75
C TYR A 236 -2.56 -3.30 -13.84
N GLU A 237 -2.70 -4.62 -13.92
CA GLU A 237 -3.65 -5.33 -14.78
C GLU A 237 -4.36 -6.45 -14.00
N GLY A 238 -5.69 -6.39 -13.91
CA GLY A 238 -6.50 -7.39 -13.21
C GLY A 238 -7.98 -7.01 -13.11
N GLY A 239 -8.70 -7.10 -14.23
CA GLY A 239 -10.11 -6.65 -14.36
C GLY A 239 -10.27 -5.22 -14.91
N GLY A 240 -9.15 -4.56 -15.14
CA GLY A 240 -9.00 -3.22 -15.68
C GLY A 240 -7.51 -2.86 -15.69
N VAL A 241 -7.22 -1.62 -16.10
CA VAL A 241 -5.87 -1.07 -16.10
C VAL A 241 -5.83 0.11 -15.15
N THR A 242 -4.83 0.17 -14.28
CA THR A 242 -4.55 1.34 -13.46
C THR A 242 -3.06 1.60 -13.44
N GLU A 243 -2.68 2.84 -13.63
CA GLU A 243 -1.29 3.27 -13.50
C GLU A 243 -1.12 4.10 -12.23
N ALA A 244 0.04 3.99 -11.59
CA ALA A 244 0.32 4.69 -10.35
C ALA A 244 1.82 4.95 -10.19
N ASP A 245 2.14 6.06 -9.54
CA ASP A 245 3.49 6.34 -9.06
C ASP A 245 3.64 5.87 -7.61
N LEU A 246 4.72 5.13 -7.35
CA LEU A 246 5.07 4.65 -6.01
C LEU A 246 5.93 5.68 -5.28
N GLY A 247 5.55 6.01 -4.04
CA GLY A 247 6.34 6.83 -3.14
C GLY A 247 7.58 6.13 -2.59
N MET A 248 8.10 6.66 -1.48
CA MET A 248 9.19 6.05 -0.73
C MET A 248 8.61 5.19 0.41
N PRO A 249 8.98 3.90 0.51
CA PRO A 249 8.61 3.10 1.66
C PRO A 249 9.24 3.66 2.94
N SER A 250 8.52 3.52 4.04
CA SER A 250 8.99 3.84 5.40
C SER A 250 8.51 2.76 6.36
N VAL A 251 9.14 2.68 7.53
CA VAL A 251 8.70 1.77 8.60
C VAL A 251 8.51 2.58 9.87
N ALA A 252 7.32 2.50 10.45
CA ALA A 252 6.99 3.10 11.74
C ALA A 252 6.21 2.08 12.58
N ALA A 253 6.51 1.96 13.87
CA ALA A 253 5.88 0.99 14.78
C ALA A 253 5.86 -0.47 14.26
N GLY A 254 6.86 -0.86 13.46
CA GLY A 254 6.93 -2.18 12.84
C GLY A 254 5.90 -2.41 11.73
N ILE A 255 5.40 -1.34 11.13
CA ILE A 255 4.49 -1.35 9.97
C ILE A 255 5.20 -0.66 8.82
N MET A 256 5.44 -1.41 7.74
CA MET A 256 5.94 -0.86 6.49
C MET A 256 4.80 -0.13 5.78
N THR A 257 5.06 1.10 5.33
CA THR A 257 4.08 2.00 4.73
C THR A 257 4.64 2.61 3.45
N LEU A 258 3.79 2.72 2.43
CA LEU A 258 4.10 3.33 1.13
C LEU A 258 2.88 4.10 0.63
N LEU A 259 3.10 5.31 0.10
CA LEU A 259 2.06 6.06 -0.62
C LEU A 259 2.07 5.65 -2.10
N LEU A 260 0.89 5.46 -2.69
CA LEU A 260 0.69 5.32 -4.12
C LEU A 260 -0.18 6.47 -4.61
N VAL A 261 0.19 7.02 -5.77
CA VAL A 261 -0.59 8.06 -6.44
C VAL A 261 -1.05 7.52 -7.79
N PRO A 262 -2.31 7.06 -7.91
CA PRO A 262 -2.86 6.65 -9.20
C PRO A 262 -2.83 7.80 -10.22
N THR A 263 -2.18 7.59 -11.35
CA THR A 263 -2.06 8.59 -12.43
C THR A 263 -3.23 8.54 -13.41
N THR A 264 -3.97 7.43 -13.41
CA THR A 264 -5.16 7.22 -14.25
C THR A 264 -6.47 7.31 -13.46
N ALA A 265 -6.43 7.80 -12.21
CA ALA A 265 -7.65 7.99 -11.43
C ALA A 265 -8.53 9.09 -12.04
N ARG A 266 -9.85 8.85 -12.04
CA ARG A 266 -10.85 9.86 -12.44
C ARG A 266 -11.12 10.88 -11.35
N THR A 267 -10.86 10.53 -10.09
CA THR A 267 -11.02 11.41 -8.94
C THR A 267 -9.74 12.20 -8.71
N GLU A 268 -9.87 13.53 -8.68
CA GLU A 268 -8.76 14.42 -8.35
C GLU A 268 -8.22 14.16 -6.94
N GLY A 269 -6.90 14.21 -6.79
CA GLY A 269 -6.24 14.03 -5.50
C GLY A 269 -6.26 12.60 -4.95
N GLN A 270 -6.79 11.63 -5.73
CA GLN A 270 -6.85 10.23 -5.32
C GLN A 270 -5.46 9.72 -4.93
N GLN A 271 -5.37 9.18 -3.72
CA GLN A 271 -4.16 8.58 -3.18
C GLN A 271 -4.52 7.26 -2.54
N CYS A 272 -3.53 6.39 -2.40
CA CYS A 272 -3.65 5.16 -1.63
C CYS A 272 -2.50 5.01 -0.66
N GLU A 273 -2.81 4.64 0.56
CA GLU A 273 -1.85 4.22 1.55
C GLU A 273 -1.78 2.69 1.54
N ARG A 274 -0.56 2.16 1.41
CA ARG A 274 -0.26 0.73 1.42
C ARG A 274 0.52 0.41 2.69
N ASN A 275 0.04 -0.56 3.46
CA ASN A 275 0.62 -0.89 4.74
C ASN A 275 0.76 -2.41 4.89
N MET A 276 1.88 -2.84 5.48
CA MET A 276 2.14 -4.24 5.79
C MET A 276 2.79 -4.34 7.17
N ALA A 277 2.28 -5.24 8.00
CA ALA A 277 2.85 -5.53 9.32
C ALA A 277 3.09 -7.02 9.51
N LEU A 278 4.05 -7.36 10.34
CA LEU A 278 4.35 -8.73 10.77
C LEU A 278 4.06 -8.87 12.27
N ARG A 279 3.27 -9.89 12.65
CA ARG A 279 3.00 -10.28 14.05
C ARG A 279 2.83 -11.80 14.13
N SER A 280 3.55 -12.45 15.06
CA SER A 280 3.66 -13.92 15.12
C SER A 280 3.96 -14.52 13.72
N ASN A 281 3.18 -15.51 13.27
CA ASN A 281 3.23 -16.12 11.95
C ASN A 281 2.29 -15.44 10.92
N VAL A 282 1.83 -14.21 11.18
CA VAL A 282 0.82 -13.54 10.36
C VAL A 282 1.35 -12.26 9.74
N ILE A 283 1.05 -12.07 8.46
CA ILE A 283 1.18 -10.80 7.74
C ILE A 283 -0.17 -10.11 7.74
N VAL A 284 -0.20 -8.88 8.27
CA VAL A 284 -1.32 -7.94 8.11
C VAL A 284 -1.04 -7.12 6.87
N ASP A 285 -2.00 -7.04 5.95
CA ASP A 285 -1.79 -6.51 4.62
C ASP A 285 -2.96 -5.59 4.21
N VAL A 286 -2.71 -4.29 4.12
CA VAL A 286 -3.76 -3.26 4.00
C VAL A 286 -3.47 -2.31 2.84
N ARG A 287 -4.54 -1.88 2.16
CA ARG A 287 -4.53 -0.75 1.24
C ARG A 287 -5.78 0.09 1.44
N ALA A 288 -5.60 1.35 1.78
CA ALA A 288 -6.67 2.34 1.88
C ALA A 288 -6.52 3.37 0.76
N CYS A 289 -7.61 3.81 0.15
CA CYS A 289 -7.61 4.78 -0.94
C CYS A 289 -8.67 5.85 -0.70
N SER A 290 -8.28 7.12 -0.81
CA SER A 290 -9.17 8.29 -0.70
C SER A 290 -8.42 9.53 -1.23
N PRO A 291 -9.14 10.57 -1.70
CA PRO A 291 -8.54 11.88 -1.95
C PRO A 291 -7.81 12.49 -0.73
N THR A 292 -8.19 12.06 0.48
CA THR A 292 -7.61 12.54 1.75
C THR A 292 -7.22 11.36 2.67
N VAL A 293 -6.59 10.32 2.10
CA VAL A 293 -6.32 9.05 2.81
C VAL A 293 -5.52 9.21 4.11
N GLY A 294 -4.61 10.18 4.19
CA GLY A 294 -3.80 10.44 5.38
C GLY A 294 -3.06 9.18 5.84
N SER A 295 -3.26 8.80 7.10
CA SER A 295 -2.70 7.60 7.74
C SER A 295 -3.77 6.55 8.09
N ALA A 296 -4.90 6.54 7.38
CA ALA A 296 -6.01 5.65 7.68
C ALA A 296 -5.62 4.17 7.54
N GLY A 297 -4.89 3.83 6.47
CA GLY A 297 -4.39 2.48 6.22
C GLY A 297 -3.39 2.04 7.29
N PHE A 298 -2.49 2.93 7.72
CA PHE A 298 -1.58 2.65 8.84
C PHE A 298 -2.34 2.33 10.12
N SER A 299 -3.34 3.15 10.46
CA SER A 299 -4.13 2.95 11.68
C SER A 299 -4.90 1.63 11.65
N ILE A 300 -5.46 1.25 10.50
CA ILE A 300 -6.15 -0.04 10.31
C ILE A 300 -5.16 -1.19 10.45
N ALA A 301 -4.00 -1.13 9.80
CA ALA A 301 -2.98 -2.17 9.90
C ALA A 301 -2.47 -2.33 11.34
N ASN A 302 -2.28 -1.22 12.06
CA ASN A 302 -1.87 -1.24 13.46
C ASN A 302 -2.91 -1.92 14.36
N GLU A 303 -4.18 -1.58 14.19
CA GLU A 303 -5.27 -2.12 15.00
C GLU A 303 -5.50 -3.62 14.75
N ILE A 304 -5.34 -4.09 13.50
CA ILE A 304 -5.34 -5.54 13.21
C ILE A 304 -4.12 -6.19 13.86
N ALA A 305 -2.93 -5.57 13.75
CA ALA A 305 -1.71 -6.10 14.33
C ALA A 305 -1.76 -6.20 15.86
N GLU A 306 -2.45 -5.28 16.54
CA GLU A 306 -2.65 -5.30 18.00
C GLU A 306 -3.58 -6.44 18.47
N LYS A 307 -4.44 -6.97 17.59
CA LYS A 307 -5.23 -8.19 17.88
C LYS A 307 -4.39 -9.47 17.86
N ILE A 308 -3.14 -9.40 17.41
CA ILE A 308 -2.24 -10.54 17.23
C ILE A 308 -1.12 -10.45 18.26
N ALA A 309 -0.82 -11.57 18.93
CA ALA A 309 0.32 -11.62 19.84
C ALA A 309 1.62 -11.20 19.13
N PRO A 310 2.56 -10.51 19.81
CA PRO A 310 3.85 -10.15 19.22
C PRO A 310 4.58 -11.38 18.66
N ALA A 311 5.33 -11.20 17.56
CA ALA A 311 6.37 -12.18 17.19
C ALA A 311 7.49 -12.14 18.26
N ALA A 312 8.00 -13.30 18.69
CA ALA A 312 9.22 -13.35 19.51
C ALA A 312 10.48 -13.15 18.68
#